data_AF-A0A0S9PZ57-F1
#
_entry.id   AF-A0A0S9PZ57-F1
#
_cell.length_a   1.000
_cell.length_b   1.000
_cell.length_c   1.000
_cell.angle_alpha   90.00
_cell.angle_beta   90.00
_cell.angle_gamma   90.00
#
_symmetry.space_group_name_H-M   'P 1'
#
loop_
_entity.id
_entity.type
_entity.pdbx_description
1 polymer ?
#
loop_
_entity_poly.entity_id
_entity_poly.type
_entity_poly.pdbx_seq_one_letter_code
_entity_poly.pdbx_strand_id
1 'polypeptide(L)'
;MIPDPQSEGQPEGAAAATQQSEEFEAAMREGRTHEAVALAPMQADPATATVRAWNLTAYGVDRAVPLSVEESKAIAEQSAERAVAHIVAEHGGQRTCDNARAVLWDRAVAGGPVHDRDAPWIVYRLISHFALTDAEVRRLARWAWTHCEFPEANFDTDGWRFVFKMIGEPVFDEALDADEDPLGHDPEDDDDEDESVEDERARLIPTGPVRLYRGAVPERAVGMAWSGSRETAQWFARRWSGMGRGNGEVYTTVVAPDRIFARFTGRGEDEYVIDTEGLRLGRDVVLATGAEETP
;
A
#
# COMPACT_ATOMS: atom_id res chain seq x y z
N MET A 1 40.33 -35.84 -48.82
CA MET A 1 40.44 -34.66 -47.95
C MET A 1 39.26 -34.75 -47.01
N ILE A 2 39.49 -35.23 -45.79
CA ILE A 2 38.43 -35.50 -44.80
C ILE A 2 38.24 -34.20 -44.01
N PRO A 3 37.02 -33.65 -43.91
CA PRO A 3 36.80 -32.44 -43.13
C PRO A 3 36.97 -32.74 -41.64
N ASP A 4 37.65 -31.82 -40.97
CA ASP A 4 37.95 -31.84 -39.54
C ASP A 4 36.66 -31.62 -38.73
N PRO A 5 36.26 -32.54 -37.82
CA PRO A 5 35.04 -32.40 -37.02
C PRO A 5 35.19 -31.48 -35.80
N GLN A 6 36.31 -30.78 -35.61
CA GLN A 6 36.50 -29.91 -34.45
C GLN A 6 36.26 -28.43 -34.75
N SER A 7 34.99 -28.08 -34.95
CA SER A 7 34.48 -26.73 -34.73
C SER A 7 33.36 -26.83 -33.70
N GLU A 8 33.71 -27.30 -32.49
CA GLU A 8 32.86 -27.19 -31.31
C GLU A 8 32.68 -25.71 -30.99
N GLY A 9 31.56 -25.14 -31.40
CA GLY A 9 31.16 -23.80 -30.97
C GLY A 9 31.06 -23.79 -29.46
N GLN A 10 31.98 -23.09 -28.80
CA GLN A 10 31.81 -22.77 -27.39
C GLN A 10 30.45 -22.07 -27.22
N PRO A 11 29.66 -22.46 -26.22
CA PRO A 11 28.29 -22.00 -26.10
C PRO A 11 28.29 -20.53 -25.69
N GLU A 12 27.95 -19.63 -26.63
CA GLU A 12 27.75 -18.19 -26.36
C GLU A 12 26.82 -17.94 -25.14
N GLY A 13 25.93 -18.88 -24.83
CA GLY A 13 25.05 -18.82 -23.66
C GLY A 13 25.75 -18.89 -22.30
N ALA A 14 26.91 -19.55 -22.17
CA ALA A 14 27.58 -19.69 -20.87
C ALA A 14 28.28 -18.40 -20.42
N ALA A 15 28.87 -17.67 -21.37
CA ALA A 15 29.50 -16.37 -21.10
C ALA A 15 28.46 -15.31 -20.73
N ALA A 16 27.33 -15.27 -21.46
CA ALA A 16 26.22 -14.36 -21.16
C ALA A 16 25.59 -14.63 -19.78
N ALA A 17 25.37 -15.90 -19.42
CA ALA A 17 24.84 -16.26 -18.11
C ALA A 17 25.79 -15.88 -16.96
N THR A 18 27.12 -15.99 -17.18
CA THR A 18 28.12 -15.58 -16.19
C THR A 18 28.10 -14.06 -15.99
N GLN A 19 28.06 -13.31 -17.09
CA GLN A 19 27.98 -11.84 -17.03
C GLN A 19 26.71 -11.35 -16.31
N GLN A 20 25.54 -11.91 -16.63
CA GLN A 20 24.28 -11.56 -15.98
C GLN A 20 24.28 -11.87 -14.48
N SER A 21 25.01 -12.90 -14.05
CA SER A 21 25.16 -13.24 -12.63
C SER A 21 26.08 -12.24 -11.91
N GLU A 22 27.19 -11.85 -12.54
CA GLU A 22 28.09 -10.83 -12.00
C GLU A 22 27.41 -9.45 -11.88
N GLU A 23 26.61 -9.07 -12.88
CA GLU A 23 25.82 -7.83 -12.87
C GLU A 23 24.78 -7.83 -11.74
N PHE A 24 24.09 -8.96 -11.52
CA PHE A 24 23.14 -9.10 -10.42
C PHE A 24 23.81 -8.95 -9.05
N GLU A 25 24.94 -9.62 -8.83
CA GLU A 25 25.68 -9.52 -7.56
C GLU A 25 26.28 -8.12 -7.34
N ALA A 26 26.71 -7.43 -8.40
CA ALA A 26 27.13 -6.04 -8.32
C ALA A 26 25.96 -5.13 -7.93
N ALA A 27 24.80 -5.29 -8.57
CA ALA A 27 23.60 -4.53 -8.24
C ALA A 27 23.15 -4.76 -6.78
N MET A 28 23.19 -6.01 -6.30
CA MET A 28 22.89 -6.34 -4.90
C MET A 28 23.87 -5.67 -3.92
N ARG A 29 25.17 -5.75 -4.18
CA ARG A 29 26.22 -5.15 -3.31
C ARG A 29 26.14 -3.63 -3.24
N GLU A 30 25.77 -3.00 -4.35
CA GLU A 30 25.68 -1.53 -4.48
C GLU A 30 24.29 -1.01 -4.09
N GLY A 31 23.35 -1.88 -3.73
CA GLY A 31 21.99 -1.47 -3.39
C GLY A 31 21.18 -0.96 -4.60
N ARG A 32 21.55 -1.30 -5.83
CA ARG A 32 20.80 -0.97 -7.07
C ARG A 32 19.59 -1.89 -7.23
N THR A 33 18.64 -1.76 -6.32
CA THR A 33 17.50 -2.67 -6.12
C THR A 33 16.62 -2.87 -7.36
N HIS A 34 16.29 -1.81 -8.10
CA HIS A 34 15.50 -1.92 -9.33
C HIS A 34 16.19 -2.79 -10.39
N GLU A 35 17.50 -2.65 -10.51
CA GLU A 35 18.31 -3.43 -11.44
C GLU A 35 18.45 -4.88 -10.98
N ALA A 36 18.69 -5.10 -9.67
CA ALA A 36 18.69 -6.44 -9.09
C ALA A 36 17.36 -7.17 -9.32
N VAL A 37 16.22 -6.49 -9.17
CA VAL A 37 14.88 -7.05 -9.47
C VAL A 37 14.72 -7.38 -10.95
N ALA A 38 15.20 -6.52 -11.86
CA ALA A 38 15.14 -6.76 -13.30
C ALA A 38 16.01 -7.95 -13.75
N LEU A 39 17.15 -8.17 -13.08
CA LEU A 39 18.10 -9.25 -13.38
C LEU A 39 17.74 -10.58 -12.69
N ALA A 40 16.90 -10.57 -11.65
CA ALA A 40 16.54 -11.77 -10.89
C ALA A 40 15.93 -12.90 -11.74
N PRO A 41 15.03 -12.65 -12.71
CA PRO A 41 14.48 -13.70 -13.58
C PRO A 41 15.52 -14.39 -14.47
N MET A 42 16.68 -13.77 -14.69
CA MET A 42 17.74 -14.27 -15.56
C MET A 42 18.77 -15.15 -14.82
N GLN A 43 18.64 -15.28 -13.50
CA GLN A 43 19.59 -16.05 -12.69
C GLN A 43 19.37 -17.56 -12.82
N ALA A 44 20.40 -18.34 -12.46
CA ALA A 44 20.31 -19.80 -12.44
C ALA A 44 19.23 -20.32 -11.47
N ASP A 45 18.98 -19.59 -10.38
CA ASP A 45 17.85 -19.79 -9.46
C ASP A 45 17.03 -18.50 -9.36
N PRO A 46 16.05 -18.29 -10.26
CA PRO A 46 15.24 -17.08 -10.28
C PRO A 46 14.45 -16.86 -8.99
N ALA A 47 13.99 -17.93 -8.34
CA ALA A 47 13.18 -17.83 -7.13
C ALA A 47 14.00 -17.27 -5.97
N THR A 48 15.20 -17.81 -5.74
CA THR A 48 16.11 -17.31 -4.71
C THR A 48 16.61 -15.90 -5.02
N ALA A 49 16.98 -15.61 -6.27
CA ALA A 49 17.42 -14.27 -6.68
C ALA A 49 16.31 -13.22 -6.48
N THR A 50 15.07 -13.58 -6.78
CA THR A 50 13.90 -12.74 -6.54
C THR A 50 13.75 -12.46 -5.05
N VAL A 51 13.80 -13.47 -4.18
CA VAL A 51 13.72 -13.30 -2.72
C VAL A 51 14.82 -12.38 -2.20
N ARG A 52 16.08 -12.55 -2.67
CA ARG A 52 17.20 -11.68 -2.30
C ARG A 52 16.96 -10.23 -2.70
N ALA A 53 16.61 -10.00 -3.96
CA ALA A 53 16.35 -8.65 -4.47
C ALA A 53 15.18 -7.99 -3.72
N TRP A 54 14.12 -8.73 -3.40
CA TRP A 54 13.00 -8.24 -2.59
C TRP A 54 13.40 -7.90 -1.16
N ASN A 55 14.14 -8.78 -0.48
CA ASN A 55 14.60 -8.51 0.88
C ASN A 55 15.52 -7.28 0.95
N LEU A 56 16.40 -7.10 -0.06
CA LEU A 56 17.25 -5.94 -0.15
C LEU A 56 16.43 -4.66 -0.42
N THR A 57 15.43 -4.75 -1.30
CA THR A 57 14.57 -3.62 -1.65
C THR A 57 13.73 -3.16 -0.47
N ALA A 58 13.06 -4.09 0.19
CA ALA A 58 12.10 -3.81 1.24
C ALA A 58 12.76 -3.50 2.58
N TYR A 59 13.87 -4.16 2.89
CA TYR A 59 14.43 -4.17 4.25
C TYR A 59 15.92 -3.79 4.32
N GLY A 60 16.58 -3.58 3.17
CA GLY A 60 18.02 -3.35 3.14
C GLY A 60 18.84 -4.58 3.51
N VAL A 61 18.29 -5.79 3.43
CA VAL A 61 18.96 -7.03 3.82
C VAL A 61 19.09 -7.99 2.65
N ASP A 62 20.31 -8.44 2.34
CA ASP A 62 20.54 -9.51 1.35
C ASP A 62 20.39 -10.90 2.00
N ARG A 63 19.24 -11.55 1.80
CA ARG A 63 18.97 -12.93 2.27
C ARG A 63 18.23 -13.75 1.23
N ALA A 64 18.63 -15.02 1.11
CA ALA A 64 18.04 -16.01 0.20
C ALA A 64 16.71 -16.62 0.70
N VAL A 65 16.27 -16.28 1.91
CA VAL A 65 15.03 -16.77 2.50
C VAL A 65 14.10 -15.59 2.79
N PRO A 66 12.77 -15.74 2.60
CA PRO A 66 11.82 -14.71 3.01
C PRO A 66 11.94 -14.46 4.52
N LEU A 67 11.81 -13.20 4.93
CA LEU A 67 11.69 -12.87 6.35
C LEU A 67 10.38 -13.44 6.93
N SER A 68 10.42 -13.81 8.21
CA SER A 68 9.19 -14.09 8.96
C SER A 68 8.39 -12.79 9.18
N VAL A 69 7.10 -12.92 9.48
CA VAL A 69 6.24 -11.76 9.81
C VAL A 69 6.83 -10.97 10.99
N GLU A 70 7.35 -11.68 12.00
CA GLU A 70 7.99 -11.08 13.17
C GLU A 70 9.29 -10.35 12.82
N GLU A 71 10.11 -10.92 11.93
CA GLU A 71 11.35 -10.26 11.46
C GLU A 71 11.03 -8.99 10.67
N SER A 72 10.07 -9.03 9.74
CA SER A 72 9.61 -7.86 8.98
C SER A 72 9.11 -6.76 9.92
N LYS A 73 8.29 -7.13 10.91
CA LYS A 73 7.78 -6.18 11.90
C LYS A 73 8.90 -5.52 12.71
N ALA A 74 9.88 -6.30 13.18
CA ALA A 74 11.00 -5.76 13.94
C ALA A 74 11.84 -4.77 13.12
N ILE A 75 12.03 -5.02 11.82
CA ILE A 75 12.73 -4.11 10.93
C ILE A 75 11.91 -2.83 10.71
N ALA A 76 10.60 -2.95 10.46
CA ALA A 76 9.71 -1.80 10.31
C ALA A 76 9.72 -0.90 11.57
N GLU A 77 9.69 -1.51 12.76
CA GLU A 77 9.82 -0.79 14.03
C GLU A 77 11.16 -0.05 14.14
N GLN A 78 12.27 -0.72 13.82
CA GLN A 78 13.60 -0.09 13.86
C GLN A 78 13.73 1.06 12.84
N SER A 79 13.18 0.89 11.63
CA SER A 79 13.14 1.93 10.60
C SER A 79 12.31 3.13 11.06
N ALA A 80 11.17 2.89 11.70
CA ALA A 80 10.36 3.95 12.27
C ALA A 80 11.10 4.70 13.39
N GLU A 81 11.80 3.99 14.28
CA GLU A 81 12.62 4.62 15.33
C GLU A 81 13.73 5.49 14.75
N ARG A 82 14.40 5.05 13.68
CA ARG A 82 15.39 5.86 12.96
C ARG A 82 14.76 7.10 12.33
N ALA A 83 13.61 6.96 11.69
CA ALA A 83 12.87 8.08 11.10
C ALA A 83 12.46 9.10 12.18
N VAL A 84 11.93 8.65 13.31
CA VAL A 84 11.61 9.52 14.46
C VAL A 84 12.87 10.22 14.96
N ALA A 85 13.95 9.49 15.19
CA ALA A 85 15.21 10.07 15.69
C ALA A 85 15.77 11.13 14.73
N HIS A 86 15.68 10.89 13.43
CA HIS A 86 16.10 11.82 12.39
C HIS A 86 15.24 13.08 12.38
N ILE A 87 13.90 12.95 12.30
CA ILE A 87 12.96 14.07 12.34
C ILE A 87 13.18 14.92 13.61
N VAL A 88 13.31 14.28 14.77
CA VAL A 88 13.55 14.98 16.05
C VAL A 88 14.89 15.73 16.03
N ALA A 89 15.94 15.13 15.46
CA ALA A 89 17.26 15.76 15.37
C ALA A 89 17.28 16.95 14.41
N GLU A 90 16.66 16.84 13.25
CA GLU A 90 16.62 17.92 12.24
C GLU A 90 15.77 19.11 12.69
N HIS A 91 14.64 18.85 13.35
CA HIS A 91 13.68 19.89 13.74
C HIS A 91 13.84 20.35 15.19
N GLY A 92 14.94 20.00 15.87
CA GLY A 92 15.23 20.45 17.23
C GLY A 92 14.14 20.07 18.25
N GLY A 93 13.43 18.97 18.01
CA GLY A 93 12.30 18.52 18.84
C GLY A 93 10.98 19.29 18.66
N GLN A 94 10.88 20.18 17.67
CA GLN A 94 9.61 20.81 17.29
C GLN A 94 8.79 19.87 16.37
N ARG A 95 7.46 19.87 16.54
CA ARG A 95 6.51 19.05 15.74
C ARG A 95 6.32 19.64 14.34
N THR A 96 7.32 19.56 13.49
CA THR A 96 7.18 20.04 12.10
C THR A 96 8.18 19.32 11.24
N CYS A 97 7.85 18.13 10.73
CA CYS A 97 8.43 17.78 9.45
C CYS A 97 7.52 18.43 8.41
N ASP A 98 8.06 19.15 7.43
CA ASP A 98 7.27 19.56 6.26
C ASP A 98 7.47 18.55 5.12
N ASN A 99 8.19 17.45 5.39
CA ASN A 99 8.72 16.52 4.40
C ASN A 99 8.87 15.09 4.94
N ALA A 100 8.03 14.63 5.87
CA ALA A 100 8.17 13.27 6.43
C ALA A 100 8.20 12.19 5.32
N ARG A 101 7.52 12.43 4.20
CA ARG A 101 7.61 11.56 3.01
C ARG A 101 9.03 11.47 2.43
N ALA A 102 9.77 12.57 2.35
CA ALA A 102 11.16 12.54 1.89
C ALA A 102 12.04 11.71 2.84
N VAL A 103 11.81 11.82 4.16
CA VAL A 103 12.50 11.02 5.18
C VAL A 103 12.18 9.53 5.05
N LEU A 104 10.93 9.17 4.74
CA LEU A 104 10.52 7.77 4.53
C LEU A 104 11.08 7.16 3.24
N TRP A 105 11.50 7.98 2.27
CA TRP A 105 12.16 7.53 1.05
C TRP A 105 13.69 7.64 1.13
N ASP A 106 14.22 8.28 2.18
CA ASP A 106 15.66 8.34 2.40
C ASP A 106 16.20 7.02 2.95
N ARG A 107 17.00 6.34 2.14
CA ARG A 107 17.68 5.10 2.51
C ARG A 107 18.61 5.25 3.70
N ALA A 108 19.22 6.43 3.89
CA ALA A 108 20.09 6.69 5.03
C ALA A 108 19.32 6.68 6.36
N VAL A 109 18.00 6.96 6.30
CA VAL A 109 17.14 7.04 7.48
C VAL A 109 16.35 5.75 7.67
N ALA A 110 15.63 5.29 6.64
CA ALA A 110 14.76 4.12 6.71
C ALA A 110 15.49 2.79 6.43
N GLY A 111 16.74 2.80 5.93
CA GLY A 111 17.49 1.59 5.55
C GLY A 111 17.13 1.03 4.16
N GLY A 112 16.19 1.67 3.47
CA GLY A 112 15.60 1.32 2.18
C GLY A 112 14.40 2.23 1.92
N PRO A 113 13.83 2.29 0.70
CA PRO A 113 12.50 2.86 0.53
C PRO A 113 11.53 2.07 1.41
N VAL A 114 10.71 2.76 2.22
CA VAL A 114 9.68 2.09 3.02
C VAL A 114 8.80 1.26 2.08
N HIS A 115 8.79 -0.05 2.31
CA HIS A 115 7.93 -0.93 1.55
C HIS A 115 6.46 -0.59 1.88
N ASP A 116 5.59 -0.56 0.89
CA ASP A 116 4.19 -0.13 1.08
C ASP A 116 3.47 -0.95 2.17
N ARG A 117 3.86 -2.21 2.38
CA ARG A 117 3.35 -3.08 3.46
C ARG A 117 3.75 -2.66 4.88
N ASP A 118 4.88 -1.97 5.03
CA ASP A 118 5.38 -1.52 6.33
C ASP A 118 4.92 -0.09 6.65
N ALA A 119 4.41 0.62 5.65
CA ALA A 119 3.89 1.98 5.78
C ALA A 119 2.96 2.18 6.98
N PRO A 120 1.99 1.28 7.28
CA PRO A 120 1.08 1.48 8.41
C PRO A 120 1.79 1.51 9.77
N TRP A 121 2.79 0.64 9.98
CA TRP A 121 3.55 0.58 11.23
C TRP A 121 4.38 1.85 11.44
N ILE A 122 4.98 2.34 10.36
CA ILE A 122 5.79 3.55 10.39
C ILE A 122 4.94 4.77 10.67
N VAL A 123 3.80 4.92 9.99
CA VAL A 123 2.84 5.99 10.24
C VAL A 123 2.35 5.95 11.69
N TYR A 124 1.95 4.79 12.18
CA TYR A 124 1.56 4.61 13.58
C TYR A 124 2.64 5.09 14.55
N ARG A 125 3.90 4.69 14.34
CA ARG A 125 5.02 5.08 15.20
C ARG A 125 5.26 6.59 15.16
N LEU A 126 5.32 7.19 13.97
CA LEU A 126 5.49 8.62 13.80
C LEU A 126 4.38 9.42 14.52
N ILE A 127 3.12 8.98 14.40
CA ILE A 127 1.98 9.57 15.12
C ILE A 127 2.14 9.40 16.63
N SER A 128 2.45 8.20 17.11
CA SER A 128 2.57 7.90 18.56
C SER A 128 3.68 8.68 19.25
N HIS A 129 4.71 9.09 18.50
CA HIS A 129 5.80 9.92 18.96
C HIS A 129 5.57 11.42 18.72
N PHE A 130 4.39 11.80 18.19
CA PHE A 130 4.05 13.16 17.82
C PHE A 130 5.06 13.81 16.86
N ALA A 131 5.62 13.02 15.95
CA ALA A 131 6.64 13.45 15.01
C ALA A 131 6.08 14.14 13.75
N LEU A 132 4.75 14.18 13.61
CA LEU A 132 4.05 14.68 12.43
C LEU A 132 3.13 15.86 12.78
N THR A 133 2.90 16.73 11.80
CA THR A 133 1.82 17.72 11.83
C THR A 133 0.47 17.06 11.51
N ASP A 134 -0.66 17.68 11.86
CA ASP A 134 -1.99 17.13 11.54
C ASP A 134 -2.20 16.92 10.03
N ALA A 135 -1.64 17.81 9.20
CA ALA A 135 -1.67 17.69 7.75
C ALA A 135 -0.87 16.47 7.26
N GLU A 136 0.33 16.24 7.82
CA GLU A 136 1.14 15.06 7.49
C GLU A 136 0.52 13.75 7.99
N VAL A 137 -0.11 13.75 9.17
CA VAL A 137 -0.83 12.57 9.66
C VAL A 137 -1.90 12.16 8.65
N ARG A 138 -2.70 13.11 8.15
CA ARG A 138 -3.72 12.85 7.11
C ARG A 138 -3.10 12.32 5.83
N ARG A 139 -2.08 13.02 5.30
CA ARG A 139 -1.40 12.67 4.05
C ARG A 139 -0.76 11.27 4.11
N LEU A 140 -0.03 10.98 5.19
CA LEU A 140 0.66 9.70 5.35
C LEU A 140 -0.29 8.55 5.69
N ALA A 141 -1.33 8.77 6.49
CA ALA A 141 -2.33 7.74 6.76
C ALA A 141 -3.09 7.35 5.48
N ARG A 142 -3.47 8.34 4.66
CA ARG A 142 -4.05 8.09 3.33
C ARG A 142 -3.09 7.30 2.46
N TRP A 143 -1.86 7.79 2.28
CA TRP A 143 -0.85 7.10 1.47
C TRP A 143 -0.67 5.64 1.91
N ALA A 144 -0.47 5.42 3.22
CA ALA A 144 -0.29 4.10 3.79
C ALA A 144 -1.51 3.21 3.57
N TRP A 145 -2.75 3.70 3.70
CA TRP A 145 -3.95 2.91 3.44
C TRP A 145 -4.07 2.52 1.96
N THR A 146 -3.90 3.49 1.07
CA THR A 146 -4.15 3.34 -0.37
C THR A 146 -3.07 2.53 -1.10
N HIS A 147 -1.81 2.58 -0.62
CA HIS A 147 -0.67 1.92 -1.25
C HIS A 147 -0.29 0.62 -0.56
N CYS A 148 -0.58 0.45 0.75
CA CYS A 148 -0.34 -0.83 1.41
C CYS A 148 -1.23 -1.91 0.82
N GLU A 149 -0.63 -2.89 0.15
CA GLU A 149 -1.35 -4.07 -0.31
C GLU A 149 -1.91 -4.84 0.89
N PHE A 150 -3.24 -4.93 1.00
CA PHE A 150 -3.95 -5.52 2.16
C PHE A 150 -3.63 -4.79 3.50
N PRO A 151 -4.09 -3.55 3.70
CA PRO A 151 -3.70 -2.74 4.87
C PRO A 151 -4.07 -3.40 6.20
N GLU A 152 -5.25 -4.03 6.27
CA GLU A 152 -5.74 -4.75 7.46
C GLU A 152 -4.97 -6.06 7.76
N ALA A 153 -4.18 -6.57 6.79
CA ALA A 153 -3.37 -7.77 6.99
C ALA A 153 -1.97 -7.44 7.52
N ASN A 154 -1.44 -6.26 7.20
CA ASN A 154 -0.11 -5.82 7.62
C ASN A 154 -0.16 -5.01 8.93
N PHE A 155 -1.32 -4.43 9.25
CA PHE A 155 -1.53 -3.67 10.47
C PHE A 155 -2.95 -3.90 10.98
N ASP A 156 -3.06 -4.24 12.26
CA ASP A 156 -4.32 -4.69 12.82
C ASP A 156 -5.36 -3.56 12.90
N THR A 157 -6.62 -3.96 13.04
CA THR A 157 -7.77 -3.06 13.11
C THR A 157 -7.65 -2.04 14.25
N ASP A 158 -7.05 -2.42 15.38
CA ASP A 158 -6.93 -1.52 16.53
C ASP A 158 -5.88 -0.43 16.27
N GLY A 159 -4.77 -0.80 15.63
CA GLY A 159 -3.75 0.12 15.14
C GLY A 159 -4.30 1.11 14.12
N TRP A 160 -5.02 0.64 13.11
CA TRP A 160 -5.68 1.53 12.15
C TRP A 160 -6.72 2.42 12.81
N ARG A 161 -7.52 1.87 13.73
CA ARG A 161 -8.48 2.66 14.51
C ARG A 161 -7.77 3.76 15.29
N PHE A 162 -6.61 3.48 15.89
CA PHE A 162 -5.79 4.51 16.54
C PHE A 162 -5.36 5.59 15.55
N VAL A 163 -4.78 5.20 14.41
CA VAL A 163 -4.32 6.15 13.37
C VAL A 163 -5.44 7.08 12.93
N PHE A 164 -6.60 6.54 12.55
CA PHE A 164 -7.74 7.36 12.10
C PHE A 164 -8.38 8.17 13.22
N LYS A 165 -8.46 7.66 14.46
CA LYS A 165 -8.96 8.45 15.60
C LYS A 165 -8.04 9.62 15.95
N MET A 166 -6.73 9.49 15.72
CA MET A 166 -5.78 10.59 15.92
C MET A 166 -5.95 11.72 14.91
N ILE A 167 -6.49 11.43 13.72
CA ILE A 167 -6.83 12.45 12.71
C ILE A 167 -8.05 13.27 13.15
N GLY A 168 -9.03 12.63 13.80
CA GLY A 168 -10.20 13.29 14.37
C GLY A 168 -11.30 13.69 13.37
N GLU A 169 -11.02 13.64 12.07
CA GLU A 169 -11.96 13.88 10.99
C GLU A 169 -11.81 12.84 9.86
N PRO A 170 -12.82 12.63 9.01
CA PRO A 170 -12.69 11.71 7.89
C PRO A 170 -11.64 12.14 6.86
N VAL A 171 -10.88 11.17 6.35
CA VAL A 171 -9.84 11.37 5.32
C VAL A 171 -10.43 11.17 3.92
N PHE A 172 -10.05 12.03 2.96
CA PHE A 172 -10.55 11.99 1.57
C PHE A 172 -9.41 11.96 0.54
N ASP A 173 -9.75 11.71 -0.73
CA ASP A 173 -8.77 11.76 -1.83
C ASP A 173 -8.28 13.18 -2.18
N GLU A 174 -7.08 13.25 -2.78
CA GLU A 174 -6.26 14.46 -3.06
C GLU A 174 -6.90 15.52 -3.93
N ALA A 175 -8.04 15.24 -4.59
CA ALA A 175 -8.74 16.26 -5.38
C ALA A 175 -9.05 17.51 -4.54
N LEU A 176 -9.00 17.39 -3.21
CA LEU A 176 -9.26 18.43 -2.23
C LEU A 176 -8.03 19.09 -1.61
N ASP A 177 -6.80 18.67 -1.93
CA ASP A 177 -5.56 19.26 -1.39
C ASP A 177 -4.75 19.95 -2.52
N ALA A 178 -5.41 20.41 -3.58
CA ALA A 178 -4.82 21.01 -4.78
C ALA A 178 -4.00 22.31 -4.57
N ASP A 179 -3.84 22.78 -3.32
CA ASP A 179 -2.98 23.91 -2.97
C ASP A 179 -1.47 23.60 -3.14
N GLU A 180 -1.09 22.37 -3.49
CA GLU A 180 0.29 22.02 -3.86
C GLU A 180 0.34 21.45 -5.29
N ASP A 181 0.12 22.29 -6.30
CA ASP A 181 0.73 22.05 -7.61
C ASP A 181 2.26 22.23 -7.47
N PRO A 182 3.07 21.16 -7.55
CA PRO A 182 4.52 21.29 -7.49
C PRO A 182 5.12 21.87 -8.80
N LEU A 183 4.30 22.11 -9.83
CA LEU A 183 4.72 22.61 -11.14
C LEU A 183 4.31 24.07 -11.41
N GLY A 184 3.63 24.75 -10.49
CA GLY A 184 3.39 26.19 -10.55
C GLY A 184 2.59 26.64 -11.77
N HIS A 185 1.41 26.06 -12.02
CA HIS A 185 0.43 26.70 -12.87
C HIS A 185 -0.01 28.03 -12.25
N ASP A 186 0.19 29.09 -13.01
CA ASP A 186 -0.21 30.45 -12.71
C ASP A 186 -1.75 30.54 -12.79
N PRO A 187 -2.46 30.82 -11.68
CA PRO A 187 -3.92 30.75 -11.62
C PRO A 187 -4.65 31.92 -12.32
N GLU A 188 -3.99 32.67 -13.21
CA GLU A 188 -4.55 33.91 -13.76
C GLU A 188 -5.51 33.73 -14.97
N ASP A 189 -5.86 32.52 -15.43
CA ASP A 189 -6.58 32.37 -16.72
C ASP A 189 -7.84 31.47 -16.76
N ASP A 190 -8.38 30.95 -15.65
CA ASP A 190 -9.65 30.18 -15.68
C ASP A 190 -10.77 30.89 -14.89
N ASP A 191 -11.64 31.59 -15.62
CA ASP A 191 -12.90 32.25 -15.16
C ASP A 191 -14.06 31.24 -14.94
N ASP A 192 -13.77 29.95 -14.73
CA ASP A 192 -14.79 28.92 -14.49
C ASP A 192 -15.04 28.78 -12.98
N GLU A 193 -16.21 29.27 -12.52
CA GLU A 193 -16.83 29.13 -11.19
C GLU A 193 -16.05 28.26 -10.18
N ASP A 194 -15.15 28.90 -9.42
CA ASP A 194 -14.41 28.34 -8.28
C ASP A 194 -15.38 27.73 -7.24
N GLU A 195 -15.68 26.45 -7.39
CA GLU A 195 -16.23 25.66 -6.31
C GLU A 195 -15.14 25.47 -5.25
N SER A 196 -15.38 25.99 -4.04
CA SER A 196 -14.35 25.94 -3.00
C SER A 196 -14.02 24.50 -2.62
N VAL A 197 -12.75 24.24 -2.26
CA VAL A 197 -12.30 22.97 -1.68
C VAL A 197 -13.17 22.53 -0.49
N GLU A 198 -13.72 23.48 0.26
CA GLU A 198 -14.63 23.22 1.37
C GLU A 198 -15.98 22.65 0.91
N ASP A 199 -16.52 23.15 -0.21
CA ASP A 199 -17.77 22.66 -0.80
C ASP A 199 -17.63 21.25 -1.37
N GLU A 200 -16.50 20.97 -2.02
CA GLU A 200 -16.21 19.62 -2.52
C GLU A 200 -15.96 18.63 -1.36
N ARG A 201 -15.26 19.04 -0.30
CA ARG A 201 -15.14 18.26 0.96
C ARG A 201 -16.49 17.92 1.58
N ALA A 202 -17.37 18.91 1.67
CA ALA A 202 -18.71 18.75 2.24
C ALA A 202 -19.55 17.72 1.46
N ARG A 203 -19.31 17.55 0.16
CA ARG A 203 -19.98 16.54 -0.69
C ARG A 203 -19.45 15.13 -0.46
N LEU A 204 -18.19 14.98 -0.02
CA LEU A 204 -17.62 13.66 0.25
C LEU A 204 -18.03 13.11 1.62
N ILE A 205 -18.29 13.97 2.60
CA ILE A 205 -18.80 13.60 3.92
C ILE A 205 -20.30 13.30 3.82
N PRO A 206 -20.74 12.05 4.01
CA PRO A 206 -22.16 11.78 4.07
C PRO A 206 -22.79 12.48 5.28
N THR A 207 -23.85 13.25 5.08
CA THR A 207 -24.55 13.96 6.16
C THR A 207 -25.57 13.08 6.90
N GLY A 208 -25.82 11.88 6.41
CA GLY A 208 -26.74 10.91 6.99
C GLY A 208 -26.23 9.48 6.86
N PRO A 209 -26.95 8.50 7.45
CA PRO A 209 -26.54 7.11 7.42
C PRO A 209 -26.37 6.57 5.99
N VAL A 210 -25.25 5.90 5.74
CA VAL A 210 -24.91 5.34 4.42
C VAL A 210 -25.01 3.83 4.45
N ARG A 211 -25.64 3.26 3.42
CA ARG A 211 -25.61 1.82 3.19
C ARG A 211 -24.32 1.45 2.48
N LEU A 212 -23.57 0.52 3.07
CA LEU A 212 -22.30 0.05 2.54
C LEU A 212 -22.33 -1.46 2.29
N TYR A 213 -21.42 -1.91 1.44
CA TYR A 213 -21.28 -3.30 1.01
C TYR A 213 -19.82 -3.76 1.07
N ARG A 214 -19.57 -5.02 1.44
CA ARG A 214 -18.23 -5.62 1.44
C ARG A 214 -18.27 -7.02 0.85
N GLY A 215 -17.42 -7.27 -0.14
CA GLY A 215 -17.19 -8.60 -0.69
C GLY A 215 -16.05 -9.30 0.04
N ALA A 216 -16.35 -10.35 0.80
CA ALA A 216 -15.34 -11.04 1.61
C ALA A 216 -15.71 -12.50 1.89
N VAL A 217 -14.72 -13.29 2.29
CA VAL A 217 -14.97 -14.57 2.96
C VAL A 217 -15.50 -14.34 4.39
N PRO A 218 -16.26 -15.28 5.00
CA PRO A 218 -16.86 -15.11 6.33
C PRO A 218 -15.90 -14.65 7.43
N GLU A 219 -14.65 -15.12 7.40
CA GLU A 219 -13.62 -14.78 8.37
C GLU A 219 -13.16 -13.32 8.26
N ARG A 220 -13.45 -12.65 7.14
CA ARG A 220 -13.06 -11.27 6.82
C ARG A 220 -14.25 -10.32 6.65
N ALA A 221 -15.43 -10.75 7.11
CA ALA A 221 -16.68 -9.99 6.98
C ALA A 221 -16.68 -8.65 7.74
N VAL A 222 -15.90 -8.55 8.83
CA VAL A 222 -15.89 -7.40 9.76
C VAL A 222 -14.64 -6.52 9.57
N GLY A 223 -14.06 -6.51 8.36
CA GLY A 223 -12.96 -5.59 8.06
C GLY A 223 -13.43 -4.15 7.84
N MET A 224 -12.49 -3.21 7.85
CA MET A 224 -12.72 -1.77 7.84
C MET A 224 -12.99 -1.20 6.44
N ALA A 225 -12.54 -1.84 5.36
CA ALA A 225 -12.79 -1.40 3.99
C ALA A 225 -14.18 -1.83 3.47
N TRP A 226 -15.03 -0.87 3.12
CA TRP A 226 -16.36 -1.09 2.58
C TRP A 226 -16.54 -0.30 1.29
N SER A 227 -17.55 -0.63 0.49
CA SER A 227 -17.85 0.02 -0.77
C SER A 227 -19.25 0.62 -0.74
N GLY A 228 -19.44 1.81 -1.29
CA GLY A 228 -20.78 2.34 -1.57
C GLY A 228 -21.47 1.61 -2.74
N SER A 229 -20.70 0.93 -3.59
CA SER A 229 -21.20 0.11 -4.71
C SER A 229 -21.36 -1.36 -4.33
N ARG A 230 -22.57 -1.89 -4.53
CA ARG A 230 -22.86 -3.33 -4.40
C ARG A 230 -22.16 -4.16 -5.46
N GLU A 231 -22.00 -3.62 -6.68
CA GLU A 231 -21.32 -4.31 -7.79
C GLU A 231 -19.85 -4.54 -7.48
N THR A 232 -19.16 -3.53 -6.96
CA THR A 232 -17.77 -3.64 -6.49
C THR A 232 -17.64 -4.72 -5.42
N ALA A 233 -18.55 -4.75 -4.44
CA ALA A 233 -18.56 -5.80 -3.43
C ALA A 233 -18.80 -7.21 -4.02
N GLN A 234 -19.68 -7.35 -5.01
CA GLN A 234 -19.89 -8.63 -5.70
C GLN A 234 -18.64 -9.10 -6.45
N TRP A 235 -17.92 -8.18 -7.11
CA TRP A 235 -16.66 -8.50 -7.77
C TRP A 235 -15.62 -9.02 -6.78
N PHE A 236 -15.45 -8.37 -5.63
CA PHE A 236 -14.56 -8.85 -4.57
C PHE A 236 -14.97 -10.23 -4.03
N ALA A 237 -16.27 -10.45 -3.78
CA ALA A 237 -16.78 -11.75 -3.35
C ALA A 237 -16.44 -12.88 -4.34
N ARG A 238 -16.65 -12.64 -5.65
CA ARG A 238 -16.31 -13.60 -6.71
C ARG A 238 -14.81 -13.84 -6.81
N ARG A 239 -14.00 -12.78 -6.65
CA ARG A 239 -12.53 -12.86 -6.71
C ARG A 239 -11.98 -13.82 -5.65
N TRP A 240 -12.51 -13.80 -4.42
CA TRP A 240 -12.11 -14.75 -3.38
C TRP A 240 -12.41 -16.21 -3.76
N SER A 241 -13.59 -16.45 -4.33
CA SER A 241 -13.98 -17.77 -4.85
C SER A 241 -13.05 -18.23 -5.99
N GLY A 242 -12.72 -17.34 -6.92
CA GLY A 242 -11.80 -17.62 -8.03
C GLY A 242 -10.35 -17.90 -7.61
N MET A 243 -9.92 -17.37 -6.46
CA MET A 243 -8.60 -17.65 -5.87
C MET A 243 -8.56 -18.93 -5.01
N GLY A 244 -9.67 -19.69 -4.95
CA GLY A 244 -9.76 -20.91 -4.14
C GLY A 244 -9.70 -20.67 -2.62
N ARG A 245 -9.96 -19.44 -2.17
CA ARG A 245 -9.83 -19.04 -0.75
C ARG A 245 -11.14 -19.15 0.05
N GLY A 246 -12.14 -19.84 -0.49
CA GLY A 246 -13.47 -20.00 0.10
C GLY A 246 -14.56 -19.29 -0.70
N ASN A 247 -15.81 -19.51 -0.31
CA ASN A 247 -16.95 -18.86 -0.97
C ASN A 247 -17.09 -17.43 -0.45
N GLY A 248 -16.77 -16.45 -1.28
CA GLY A 248 -17.01 -15.05 -0.93
C GLY A 248 -18.51 -14.72 -0.88
N GLU A 249 -18.90 -13.90 0.08
CA GLU A 249 -20.25 -13.38 0.27
C GLU A 249 -20.26 -11.85 0.19
N VAL A 250 -21.44 -11.26 -0.02
CA VAL A 250 -21.63 -9.81 0.09
C VAL A 250 -22.30 -9.50 1.42
N TYR A 251 -21.57 -8.79 2.26
CA TYR A 251 -22.06 -8.24 3.51
C TYR A 251 -22.60 -6.85 3.28
N THR A 252 -23.63 -6.46 4.02
CA THR A 252 -24.16 -5.08 4.00
C THR A 252 -24.34 -4.55 5.41
N THR A 253 -24.16 -3.25 5.56
CA THR A 253 -24.42 -2.54 6.81
C THR A 253 -24.94 -1.13 6.51
N VAL A 254 -25.51 -0.48 7.52
CA VAL A 254 -25.84 0.95 7.49
C VAL A 254 -25.02 1.62 8.57
N VAL A 255 -24.21 2.61 8.18
CA VAL A 255 -23.21 3.24 9.03
C VAL A 255 -23.55 4.72 9.18
N ALA A 256 -23.51 5.20 10.42
CA ALA A 256 -23.67 6.62 10.70
C ALA A 256 -22.41 7.41 10.31
N PRO A 257 -22.53 8.70 9.93
CA PRO A 257 -21.38 9.50 9.47
C PRO A 257 -20.19 9.53 10.42
N ASP A 258 -20.44 9.56 11.73
CA ASP A 258 -19.42 9.59 12.80
C ASP A 258 -18.57 8.31 12.91
N ARG A 259 -18.94 7.26 12.19
CA ARG A 259 -18.20 6.00 12.10
C ARG A 259 -17.37 5.88 10.84
N ILE A 260 -17.36 6.88 9.96
CA ILE A 260 -16.57 6.89 8.73
C ILE A 260 -15.22 7.55 9.05
N PHE A 261 -14.14 6.78 8.91
CA PHE A 261 -12.77 7.25 9.06
C PHE A 261 -12.19 7.81 7.77
N ALA A 262 -12.57 7.27 6.63
CA ALA A 262 -12.11 7.75 5.34
C ALA A 262 -13.09 7.40 4.22
N ARG A 263 -13.02 8.14 3.11
CA ARG A 263 -13.64 7.77 1.85
C ARG A 263 -12.68 8.04 0.70
N PHE A 264 -12.39 7.00 -0.09
CA PHE A 264 -11.53 7.10 -1.26
C PHE A 264 -12.36 6.85 -2.52
N THR A 265 -12.33 7.82 -3.43
CA THR A 265 -13.06 7.78 -4.71
C THR A 265 -12.11 7.70 -5.91
N GLY A 266 -10.81 7.67 -5.66
CA GLY A 266 -9.77 7.50 -6.67
C GLY A 266 -9.78 6.10 -7.29
N ARG A 267 -9.13 5.97 -8.46
CA ARG A 267 -8.97 4.69 -9.20
C ARG A 267 -10.30 3.98 -9.57
N GLY A 268 -11.42 4.71 -9.57
CA GLY A 268 -12.75 4.15 -9.85
C GLY A 268 -13.34 3.33 -8.69
N GLU A 269 -12.79 3.48 -7.49
CA GLU A 269 -13.30 2.89 -6.26
C GLU A 269 -14.30 3.87 -5.59
N ASP A 270 -15.18 3.39 -4.72
CA ASP A 270 -15.99 4.21 -3.79
C ASP A 270 -15.85 3.57 -2.41
N GLU A 271 -14.61 3.56 -1.93
CA GLU A 271 -14.19 2.88 -0.70
C GLU A 271 -14.50 3.76 0.51
N TYR A 272 -15.03 3.15 1.56
CA TYR A 272 -15.25 3.72 2.87
C TYR A 272 -14.44 2.93 3.89
N VAL A 273 -13.61 3.62 4.66
CA VAL A 273 -12.97 3.04 5.84
C VAL A 273 -13.82 3.37 7.04
N ILE A 274 -14.31 2.38 7.77
CA ILE A 274 -15.24 2.58 8.87
C ILE A 274 -14.73 1.99 10.19
N ASP A 275 -15.19 2.54 11.31
CA ASP A 275 -15.09 1.85 12.59
C ASP A 275 -15.99 0.62 12.57
N THR A 276 -15.41 -0.55 12.78
CA THR A 276 -16.12 -1.84 12.77
C THR A 276 -16.54 -2.29 14.17
N GLU A 277 -16.22 -1.53 15.23
CA GLU A 277 -16.53 -1.90 16.60
C GLU A 277 -18.05 -2.05 16.84
N GLY A 278 -18.52 -3.26 17.16
CA GLY A 278 -19.93 -3.54 17.36
C GLY A 278 -20.79 -3.46 16.09
N LEU A 279 -20.18 -3.57 14.91
CA LEU A 279 -20.89 -3.53 13.62
C LEU A 279 -21.92 -4.67 13.51
N ARG A 280 -23.13 -4.33 13.07
CA ARG A 280 -24.19 -5.31 12.79
C ARG A 280 -24.29 -5.55 11.29
N LEU A 281 -24.10 -6.81 10.88
CA LEU A 281 -24.10 -7.18 9.48
C LEU A 281 -25.45 -7.73 9.03
N GLY A 282 -25.96 -7.21 7.92
CA GLY A 282 -26.86 -7.95 7.03
C GLY A 282 -26.04 -8.83 6.08
N ARG A 283 -26.66 -9.88 5.53
CA ARG A 283 -26.02 -10.79 4.57
C ARG A 283 -26.89 -10.97 3.34
N ASP A 284 -26.29 -10.75 2.18
CA ASP A 284 -26.84 -11.18 0.90
C ASP A 284 -25.96 -12.31 0.37
N VAL A 285 -26.51 -13.53 0.33
CA VAL A 285 -25.78 -14.67 -0.24
C VAL A 285 -25.71 -14.49 -1.75
N VAL A 286 -24.51 -14.22 -2.27
CA VAL A 286 -24.24 -14.30 -3.70
C VAL A 286 -24.04 -15.77 -4.05
N LEU A 287 -25.10 -16.44 -4.49
CA LEU A 287 -24.94 -17.75 -5.11
C LEU A 287 -24.05 -17.56 -6.34
N ALA A 288 -22.98 -18.35 -6.45
CA ALA A 288 -22.14 -18.41 -7.64
C ALA A 288 -22.94 -19.04 -8.79
N THR A 289 -23.90 -18.30 -9.36
CA THR A 289 -24.57 -18.69 -10.60
C THR A 289 -23.77 -18.09 -11.75
N GLY A 290 -23.04 -18.95 -12.45
CA GLY A 290 -22.27 -18.59 -13.64
C GLY A 290 -21.28 -19.66 -14.08
N ALA A 291 -21.65 -20.94 -14.05
CA ALA A 291 -21.21 -21.82 -15.11
C ALA A 291 -22.04 -21.38 -16.33
N GLU A 292 -21.41 -20.74 -17.29
CA GLU A 292 -22.03 -20.50 -18.59
C GLU A 292 -22.37 -21.87 -19.19
N GLU A 293 -23.67 -22.19 -19.28
CA GLU A 293 -24.14 -23.16 -20.26
C GLU A 293 -23.97 -22.50 -21.63
N THR A 294 -22.90 -22.87 -22.32
CA THR A 294 -22.70 -22.54 -23.73
C THR A 294 -23.80 -23.21 -24.56
N PRO A 295 -24.45 -22.52 -25.52
CA PRO A 295 -25.35 -23.15 -26.49
C PRO A 295 -24.60 -24.11 -27.43
#